data_AF-A0A1F5UW95-F1
#
_entry.id   AF-A0A1F5UW95-F1
#
_cell.length_a   1.000
_cell.length_b   1.000
_cell.length_c   1.000
_cell.angle_alpha   90.00
_cell.angle_beta   90.00
_cell.angle_gamma   90.00
#
_symmetry.space_group_name_H-M   'P 1'
#
loop_
_entity.id
_entity.type
_entity.pdbx_description
1 polymer ?
#
loop_
_entity_poly.entity_id
_entity_poly.type
_entity_poly.pdbx_seq_one_letter_code
_entity_poly.pdbx_strand_id
1 'polypeptide(L)'
;MIKAFAHICFNVSNLEESIHFYCDILGLKRGFDFVDKKGCIFGVYLHVGGRSFIELFKGEPKKIQNAGPYGHFCLEVDNLEKTVKELKAKQIKVTDIMLGSDNAYQAWIEDPDGNKIELHYYTPKSKQLDSFK
;
A
#
# COMPACT_ATOMS: atom_id res chain seq x y z
N MET A 1 -8.38 -19.93 -15.91
CA MET A 1 -7.34 -18.91 -16.18
C MET A 1 -7.55 -17.71 -15.26
N ILE A 2 -6.46 -17.04 -14.85
CA ILE A 2 -6.45 -15.86 -13.97
C ILE A 2 -6.57 -14.58 -14.83
N LYS A 3 -7.31 -13.55 -14.36
CA LYS A 3 -7.60 -12.33 -15.13
C LYS A 3 -6.80 -11.09 -14.72
N ALA A 4 -6.67 -10.83 -13.42
CA ALA A 4 -6.04 -9.62 -12.89
C ALA A 4 -5.74 -9.78 -11.39
N PHE A 5 -4.95 -8.85 -10.85
CA PHE A 5 -4.79 -8.69 -9.41
C PHE A 5 -6.05 -8.06 -8.80
N ALA A 6 -6.80 -8.82 -8.01
CA ALA A 6 -8.05 -8.36 -7.43
C ALA A 6 -7.83 -7.58 -6.14
N HIS A 7 -7.14 -8.17 -5.16
CA HIS A 7 -6.88 -7.52 -3.89
C HIS A 7 -5.69 -8.13 -3.16
N ILE A 8 -5.15 -7.37 -2.21
CA ILE A 8 -4.27 -7.86 -1.15
C ILE A 8 -4.96 -7.74 0.20
N CYS A 9 -4.77 -8.76 1.04
CA CYS A 9 -5.40 -8.87 2.35
C CYS A 9 -4.41 -8.64 3.48
N PHE A 10 -4.77 -7.76 4.41
CA PHE A 10 -4.05 -7.59 5.67
C PHE A 10 -4.97 -7.81 6.86
N ASN A 11 -4.51 -8.63 7.80
CA ASN A 11 -5.02 -8.56 9.16
C ASN A 11 -4.30 -7.42 9.85
N VAL A 12 -5.05 -6.52 10.48
CA VAL A 12 -4.53 -5.32 11.12
C VAL A 12 -4.85 -5.35 12.60
N SER A 13 -3.89 -4.92 13.42
CA SER A 13 -4.05 -4.93 14.88
C SER A 13 -5.05 -3.85 15.34
N ASN A 14 -5.11 -2.73 14.61
CA ASN A 14 -6.05 -1.64 14.85
C ASN A 14 -6.64 -1.11 13.54
N LEU A 15 -7.90 -1.47 13.27
CA LEU A 15 -8.58 -1.11 12.03
C LEU A 15 -8.73 0.41 11.85
N GLU A 16 -8.96 1.17 12.92
CA GLU A 16 -9.13 2.62 12.84
C GLU A 16 -7.82 3.32 12.47
N GLU A 17 -6.72 2.87 13.06
CA GLU A 17 -5.37 3.36 12.75
C GLU A 17 -4.97 3.05 11.31
N SER A 18 -5.25 1.83 10.84
CA SER A 18 -5.01 1.47 9.43
C SER A 18 -5.90 2.30 8.49
N ILE A 19 -7.18 2.51 8.80
CA ILE A 19 -8.05 3.37 7.98
C ILE A 19 -7.49 4.78 7.91
N HIS A 20 -7.07 5.36 9.04
CA HIS A 20 -6.46 6.68 9.07
C HIS A 20 -5.20 6.74 8.19
N PHE A 21 -4.31 5.76 8.32
CA PHE A 21 -3.11 5.67 7.51
C PHE A 21 -3.44 5.58 6.01
N TYR A 22 -4.24 4.60 5.60
CA TYR A 22 -4.49 4.36 4.19
C TYR A 22 -5.39 5.44 3.55
N CYS A 23 -6.38 5.97 4.26
CA CYS A 23 -7.33 6.95 3.70
C CYS A 23 -6.84 8.39 3.90
N ASP A 24 -6.50 8.79 5.12
CA ASP A 24 -6.22 10.20 5.43
C ASP A 24 -4.75 10.57 5.14
N ILE A 25 -3.82 9.64 5.35
CA ILE A 25 -2.40 9.86 5.10
C ILE A 25 -2.06 9.57 3.64
N LEU A 26 -2.37 8.37 3.13
CA LEU A 26 -2.06 7.98 1.75
C LEU A 26 -3.09 8.48 0.71
N GLY A 27 -4.29 8.89 1.14
CA GLY A 27 -5.31 9.41 0.23
C GLY A 27 -6.12 8.34 -0.52
N LEU A 28 -6.06 7.07 -0.10
CA LEU A 28 -6.88 6.03 -0.70
C LEU A 28 -8.37 6.25 -0.39
N LYS A 29 -9.23 5.77 -1.29
CA LYS A 29 -10.67 5.92 -1.14
C LYS A 29 -11.29 4.64 -0.59
N ARG A 30 -12.14 4.82 0.41
CA ARG A 30 -12.99 3.75 0.95
C ARG A 30 -13.97 3.28 -0.12
N GLY A 31 -14.00 1.98 -0.36
CA GLY A 31 -14.95 1.31 -1.25
C GLY A 31 -16.22 0.91 -0.49
N PHE A 32 -16.08 -0.02 0.45
CA PHE A 32 -17.18 -0.49 1.29
C PHE A 32 -16.68 -1.13 2.59
N ASP A 33 -17.62 -1.33 3.52
CA ASP A 33 -17.36 -1.88 4.84
C ASP A 33 -17.92 -3.29 4.99
N PHE A 34 -17.20 -4.10 5.76
CA PHE A 34 -17.73 -5.32 6.33
C PHE A 34 -18.24 -5.04 7.72
N VAL A 35 -19.55 -5.23 7.89
CA VAL A 35 -20.27 -4.93 9.12
C VAL A 35 -20.84 -6.22 9.69
N ASP A 36 -20.63 -6.47 10.97
CA ASP A 36 -21.17 -7.65 11.64
C ASP A 36 -22.67 -7.49 11.97
N LYS A 37 -23.28 -8.53 12.55
CA LYS A 37 -24.70 -8.53 12.91
C LYS A 37 -25.07 -7.47 13.97
N LYS A 38 -24.09 -6.90 14.66
CA LYS A 38 -24.27 -5.88 15.70
C LYS A 38 -24.04 -4.46 15.17
N GLY A 39 -23.71 -4.30 13.88
CA GLY A 39 -23.41 -3.00 13.28
C GLY A 39 -21.96 -2.57 13.43
N CYS A 40 -21.07 -3.44 13.93
CA CYS A 40 -19.65 -3.11 14.09
C CYS A 40 -18.88 -3.38 12.80
N ILE A 41 -18.10 -2.41 12.35
CA ILE A 41 -17.17 -2.59 11.23
C ILE A 41 -16.01 -3.48 11.68
N PHE A 42 -15.77 -4.58 10.98
CA PHE A 42 -14.65 -5.49 11.24
C PHE A 42 -13.69 -5.62 10.06
N GLY A 43 -14.00 -4.98 8.94
CA GLY A 43 -13.07 -4.82 7.83
C GLY A 43 -13.53 -3.78 6.82
N VAL A 44 -12.64 -3.41 5.92
CA VAL A 44 -12.86 -2.38 4.90
C VAL A 44 -12.14 -2.72 3.60
N TYR A 45 -12.76 -2.39 2.48
CA TYR A 45 -12.12 -2.38 1.16
C TYR A 45 -11.72 -0.97 0.76
N LEU A 46 -10.49 -0.81 0.28
CA LEU A 46 -9.93 0.45 -0.19
C LEU A 46 -9.56 0.34 -1.66
N HIS A 47 -9.88 1.36 -2.45
CA HIS A 47 -9.51 1.45 -3.85
C HIS A 47 -8.02 1.73 -4.02
N VAL A 48 -7.34 0.93 -4.86
CA VAL A 48 -5.93 1.12 -5.23
C VAL A 48 -5.76 1.00 -6.75
N GLY A 49 -6.47 1.87 -7.48
CA GLY A 49 -6.44 1.93 -8.93
C GLY A 49 -7.26 0.84 -9.64
N GLY A 50 -7.86 1.21 -10.77
CA GLY A 50 -8.62 0.28 -11.63
C GLY A 50 -9.62 -0.60 -10.85
N ARG A 51 -9.37 -1.92 -10.87
CA ARG A 51 -10.17 -2.96 -10.19
C ARG A 51 -9.38 -3.68 -9.09
N SER A 52 -8.38 -3.02 -8.52
CA SER A 52 -7.54 -3.57 -7.47
C SER A 52 -7.86 -2.91 -6.13
N PHE A 53 -7.79 -3.69 -5.05
CA PHE A 53 -8.17 -3.26 -3.71
C PHE A 53 -7.15 -3.65 -2.65
N ILE A 54 -7.11 -2.89 -1.56
CA ILE A 54 -6.54 -3.33 -0.28
C ILE A 54 -7.71 -3.68 0.62
N GLU A 55 -7.72 -4.88 1.19
CA GLU A 55 -8.68 -5.28 2.21
C GLU A 55 -8.00 -5.35 3.58
N LEU A 56 -8.58 -4.65 4.55
CA LEU A 56 -8.10 -4.60 5.92
C LEU A 56 -9.13 -5.26 6.82
N PHE A 57 -8.73 -6.26 7.59
CA PHE A 57 -9.59 -6.93 8.55
C PHE A 57 -9.00 -6.82 9.95
N LYS A 58 -9.85 -6.52 10.94
CA LYS A 58 -9.44 -6.56 12.33
C LYS A 58 -9.00 -7.98 12.69
N GLY A 59 -7.78 -8.12 13.17
CA GLY A 59 -7.22 -9.41 13.54
C GLY A 59 -5.94 -9.29 14.34
N GLU A 60 -5.23 -10.41 14.48
CA GLU A 60 -3.90 -10.45 15.09
C GLU A 60 -2.87 -10.63 13.98
N PRO A 61 -2.27 -9.53 13.45
CA PRO A 61 -1.21 -9.65 12.47
C PRO A 61 -0.07 -10.48 13.06
N LYS A 62 0.39 -11.47 12.30
CA LYS A 62 1.67 -12.12 12.62
C LYS A 62 2.77 -11.09 12.48
N LYS A 63 3.68 -11.03 13.45
CA LYS A 63 4.88 -10.18 13.33
C LYS A 63 5.57 -10.49 12.00
N ILE A 64 5.81 -9.44 11.23
CA ILE A 64 6.56 -9.55 9.97
C ILE A 64 7.97 -9.99 10.34
N GLN A 65 8.33 -11.19 9.88
CA GLN A 65 9.68 -11.72 10.05
C GLN A 65 10.49 -11.29 8.84
N ASN A 66 11.68 -10.71 9.06
CA ASN A 66 12.57 -10.28 7.97
C ASN A 66 12.99 -11.41 7.01
N ALA A 67 12.79 -12.67 7.40
CA ALA A 67 13.06 -13.87 6.58
C ALA A 67 11.77 -14.60 6.12
N GLY A 68 10.60 -13.98 6.28
CA GLY A 68 9.34 -14.54 5.81
C GLY A 68 9.18 -14.48 4.28
N PRO A 69 8.21 -15.22 3.70
CA PRO A 69 7.96 -15.21 2.26
C PRO A 69 7.35 -13.90 1.75
N TYR A 70 6.81 -13.08 2.66
CA TYR A 70 6.25 -11.78 2.33
C TYR A 70 7.32 -10.69 2.40
N GLY A 71 7.54 -10.00 1.28
CA GLY A 71 8.51 -8.90 1.19
C GLY A 71 7.88 -7.53 1.41
N HIS A 72 6.93 -7.16 0.55
CA HIS A 72 6.24 -5.87 0.51
C HIS A 72 5.11 -5.91 -0.52
N PHE A 73 4.35 -4.82 -0.63
CA PHE A 73 3.58 -4.49 -1.83
C PHE A 73 3.99 -3.11 -2.34
N CYS A 74 3.60 -2.80 -3.57
CA CYS A 74 4.08 -1.63 -4.30
C CYS A 74 2.89 -0.78 -4.76
N LEU A 75 3.01 0.54 -4.60
CA LEU A 75 2.05 1.54 -5.01
C LEU A 75 2.70 2.49 -6.01
N GLU A 76 2.12 2.56 -7.20
CA GLU A 76 2.51 3.55 -8.20
C GLU A 76 2.05 4.94 -7.77
N VAL A 77 2.90 5.94 -7.95
CA VAL A 77 2.62 7.35 -7.65
C VAL A 77 2.93 8.23 -8.85
N ASP A 78 2.12 9.26 -9.08
CA ASP A 78 2.31 10.19 -10.20
C ASP A 78 3.53 11.11 -10.03
N ASN A 79 3.88 11.41 -8.78
CA ASN A 79 5.00 12.28 -8.44
C ASN A 79 5.62 11.87 -7.11
N LEU A 80 6.77 11.17 -7.18
CA LEU A 80 7.43 10.62 -6.00
C LEU A 80 7.97 11.71 -5.06
N GLU A 81 8.59 12.77 -5.59
CA GLU A 81 9.14 13.86 -4.76
C GLU A 81 8.06 14.55 -3.93
N LYS A 82 6.94 14.89 -4.57
CA LYS A 82 5.78 15.49 -3.91
C LYS A 82 5.21 14.54 -2.86
N THR A 83 5.03 13.27 -3.21
CA THR A 83 4.50 12.25 -2.30
C THR A 83 5.39 12.10 -1.06
N VAL A 84 6.71 11.95 -1.24
CA VAL A 84 7.67 11.84 -0.14
C VAL A 84 7.63 13.07 0.76
N LYS A 85 7.56 14.28 0.17
CA LYS A 85 7.47 15.53 0.92
C LYS A 85 6.19 15.61 1.77
N GLU A 86 5.04 15.25 1.19
CA GLU A 86 3.75 15.25 1.89
C GLU A 86 3.72 14.23 3.03
N LEU A 87 4.23 13.02 2.80
CA LEU A 87 4.32 11.98 3.82
C LEU A 87 5.25 12.37 4.97
N LYS A 88 6.43 12.94 4.67
CA LYS A 88 7.34 13.47 5.69
C LYS A 88 6.68 14.60 6.50
N ALA A 89 5.91 15.48 5.86
CA ALA A 89 5.15 16.54 6.55
C ALA A 89 4.05 15.98 7.47
N LYS A 90 3.46 14.83 7.12
CA LYS A 90 2.55 14.04 7.97
C LYS A 90 3.28 13.16 8.99
N GLN A 91 4.58 13.36 9.19
CA GLN A 91 5.44 12.63 10.15
C GLN A 91 5.58 11.12 9.85
N ILE A 92 5.32 10.70 8.63
CA ILE A 92 5.62 9.33 8.19
C ILE A 92 7.12 9.21 7.94
N LYS A 93 7.71 8.13 8.44
CA LYS A 93 9.09 7.76 8.13
C LYS A 93 9.15 7.26 6.69
N VAL A 94 9.87 8.00 5.85
CA VAL A 94 10.09 7.65 4.44
C VAL A 94 11.59 7.58 4.18
N THR A 95 12.04 6.57 3.44
CA THR A 95 13.44 6.49 2.99
C THR A 95 13.75 7.60 1.98
N ASP A 96 15.02 7.76 1.65
CA ASP A 96 15.42 8.59 0.52
C ASP A 96 14.97 7.96 -0.80
N ILE A 97 14.78 8.80 -1.82
CA ILE A 97 14.43 8.38 -3.17
C ILE A 97 15.68 7.76 -3.81
N MET A 98 15.52 6.58 -4.39
CA MET A 98 16.59 5.86 -5.07
C MET A 98 16.13 5.41 -6.46
N LEU A 99 17.07 5.34 -7.41
CA LEU A 99 16.83 4.73 -8.71
C LEU A 99 17.10 3.22 -8.62
N GLY A 100 16.07 2.41 -8.89
CA GLY A 100 16.16 0.96 -8.93
C GLY A 100 16.92 0.43 -10.16
N SER A 101 17.35 -0.82 -10.08
CA SER A 101 18.01 -1.52 -11.20
C SER A 101 17.07 -1.79 -12.38
N ASP A 102 15.77 -1.58 -12.19
CA ASP A 102 14.69 -1.60 -13.17
C ASP A 102 14.45 -0.22 -13.83
N ASN A 103 15.29 0.78 -13.53
CA ASN A 103 15.18 2.16 -14.00
C ASN A 103 13.89 2.88 -13.53
N ALA A 104 13.29 2.48 -12.42
CA ALA A 104 12.21 3.22 -11.77
C ALA A 104 12.70 3.90 -10.49
N TYR A 105 12.13 5.05 -10.15
CA TYR A 105 12.42 5.69 -8.86
C TYR A 105 11.54 5.09 -7.77
N GLN A 106 12.11 4.88 -6.60
CA GLN A 106 11.43 4.27 -5.46
C GLN A 106 11.76 4.96 -4.14
N ALA A 107 10.80 4.93 -3.21
CA ALA A 107 10.99 5.24 -1.79
C ALA A 107 10.13 4.28 -0.96
N TRP A 108 10.44 4.11 0.32
CA TRP A 108 9.81 3.08 1.16
C TRP A 108 9.19 3.69 2.41
N ILE A 109 8.03 3.16 2.78
CA ILE A 109 7.31 3.42 4.03
C ILE A 109 6.86 2.12 4.67
N GLU A 110 6.38 2.20 5.91
CA GLU A 110 5.73 1.10 6.62
C GLU A 110 4.33 1.55 7.07
N ASP A 111 3.37 0.65 7.00
CA ASP A 111 2.05 0.87 7.59
C ASP A 111 2.08 0.64 9.13
N PRO A 112 0.98 0.89 9.86
CA PRO A 112 0.95 0.75 11.32
C PRO A 112 1.31 -0.65 11.83
N ASP A 113 1.10 -1.70 11.02
CA ASP A 113 1.41 -3.09 11.37
C ASP A 113 2.79 -3.53 10.83
N GLY A 114 3.56 -2.60 10.25
CA GLY A 114 4.91 -2.81 9.74
C GLY A 114 4.98 -3.35 8.30
N ASN A 115 3.85 -3.39 7.57
CA ASN A 115 3.87 -3.83 6.17
C ASN A 115 4.70 -2.85 5.36
N LYS A 116 5.75 -3.36 4.72
CA LYS A 116 6.60 -2.55 3.84
C LYS A 116 5.82 -2.19 2.58
N ILE A 117 5.84 -0.91 2.23
CA ILE A 117 5.22 -0.36 1.04
C ILE A 117 6.29 0.34 0.21
N GLU A 118 6.46 -0.13 -1.02
CA GLU A 118 7.23 0.59 -2.03
C GLU A 118 6.35 1.67 -2.68
N LEU A 119 6.82 2.90 -2.72
CA LEU A 119 6.27 3.98 -3.52
C LEU A 119 7.08 4.06 -4.81
N HIS A 120 6.44 3.83 -5.95
CA HIS A 120 7.12 3.57 -7.21
C HIS A 120 6.71 4.59 -8.27
N TYR A 121 7.70 5.15 -8.97
CA TYR A 121 7.48 6.09 -10.06
C TYR A 121 8.18 5.59 -11.32
N TYR A 122 7.39 5.34 -12.37
CA TYR A 122 7.89 4.92 -13.65
C TYR A 122 8.60 6.05 -14.38
N THR A 123 9.79 5.74 -14.90
CA THR A 123 10.49 6.59 -15.86
C THR A 123 10.23 6.07 -17.28
N PRO A 124 10.50 6.87 -18.33
CA PRO A 124 10.44 6.39 -19.70
C PRO A 124 11.36 5.20 -20.02
N LYS A 125 12.32 4.88 -19.13
CA LYS A 125 13.27 3.76 -19.28
C LYS A 125 12.96 2.58 -18.35
N SER A 126 11.87 2.65 -17.58
CA SER A 126 11.48 1.59 -16.66
C SER A 126 11.26 0.28 -17.42
N LYS A 127 11.92 -0.79 -16.96
CA LYS A 127 11.87 -2.11 -17.63
C LYS A 127 10.46 -2.69 -17.71
N GLN A 128 9.59 -2.30 -16.79
CA GLN A 128 8.18 -2.67 -16.77
C GLN A 128 7.47 -2.16 -18.04
N LEU A 129 7.77 -0.95 -18.50
CA LEU A 129 7.17 -0.40 -19.71
C LEU A 129 7.64 -1.13 -20.97
N ASP A 130 8.88 -1.62 -20.98
CA ASP A 130 9.40 -2.44 -22.08
C ASP A 130 8.77 -3.83 -22.12
N SER A 131 8.23 -4.33 -21.00
CA SER A 131 7.60 -5.66 -20.94
C SER A 131 6.22 -5.73 -21.62
N PHE A 132 5.63 -4.59 -21.94
CA PHE A 132 4.36 -4.50 -22.67
C PHE A 132 4.52 -4.41 -24.19
N LYS A 133 5.75 -4.39 -24.70
CA LYS A 133 6.06 -4.38 -26.14
C LYS A 133 6.17 -5.80 -26.67
#